data_AF-A0A258S622-F1
#
_entry.id   AF-A0A258S622-F1
#
_cell.length_a   1.000
_cell.length_b   1.000
_cell.length_c   1.000
_cell.angle_alpha   90.00
_cell.angle_beta   90.00
_cell.angle_gamma   90.00
#
_symmetry.space_group_name_H-M   'P 1'
#
loop_
_entity.id
_entity.type
_entity.pdbx_description
1 polymer ?
#
loop_
_entity_poly.entity_id
_entity_poly.type
_entity_poly.pdbx_seq_one_letter_code
_entity_poly.pdbx_strand_id
1 'polypeptide(L)'
;HVAVAEGLGCKAIRVRTPNEFKDAFINAEKLMQEHQVPVVLEFILERVTNIAMGVEIDKVNEFEDILDVPLEQVRQVEPAE
;
A
#
# COMPACT_ATOMS: atom_id res chain seq x y z
N HIS A 1 -4.95 13.74 -3.31
CA HIS A 1 -6.27 13.16 -3.61
C HIS A 1 -7.25 13.27 -2.43
N VAL A 2 -6.78 13.35 -1.17
CA VAL A 2 -7.63 13.55 0.04
C VAL A 2 -8.76 14.56 -0.14
N ALA A 3 -8.46 15.84 -0.42
CA ALA A 3 -9.50 16.88 -0.51
C ALA A 3 -10.56 16.60 -1.60
N VAL A 4 -10.17 15.93 -2.69
CA VAL A 4 -11.11 15.52 -3.75
C VAL A 4 -12.00 14.38 -3.28
N ALA A 5 -11.42 13.37 -2.63
CA ALA A 5 -12.18 12.24 -2.09
C ALA A 5 -13.19 12.71 -1.03
N GLU A 6 -12.80 13.63 -0.15
CA GLU A 6 -13.70 14.23 0.84
C GLU A 6 -14.81 15.07 0.20
N GLY A 7 -14.49 15.84 -0.85
CA GLY A 7 -15.47 16.58 -1.63
C GLY A 7 -16.51 15.70 -2.33
N LEU A 8 -16.19 14.42 -2.58
CA LEU A 8 -17.10 13.42 -3.15
C LEU A 8 -17.87 12.62 -2.09
N GLY A 9 -17.74 12.96 -0.81
CA GLY A 9 -18.47 12.32 0.30
C GLY A 9 -17.78 11.09 0.90
N CYS A 10 -16.53 10.79 0.50
CA CYS A 10 -15.72 9.77 1.15
C CYS A 10 -15.05 10.31 2.43
N LYS A 11 -14.50 9.42 3.25
CA LYS A 11 -13.41 9.79 4.17
C LYS A 11 -12.07 9.46 3.53
N ALA A 12 -11.01 10.16 3.94
CA ALA A 12 -9.69 9.90 3.39
C ALA A 12 -8.60 10.01 4.45
N ILE A 13 -7.60 9.14 4.35
CA ILE A 13 -6.41 9.12 5.19
C ILE A 13 -5.20 9.17 4.26
N ARG A 14 -4.25 10.05 4.54
CA ARG A 14 -2.96 10.06 3.85
C ARG A 14 -1.90 9.43 4.73
N VAL A 15 -1.16 8.50 4.14
CA VAL A 15 -0.06 7.78 4.78
C VAL A 15 1.25 8.22 4.14
N ARG A 16 2.20 8.68 4.96
CA ARG A 16 3.50 9.17 4.46
C ARG A 16 4.65 8.24 4.76
N THR A 17 4.48 7.37 5.75
CA THR A 17 5.53 6.45 6.19
C THR A 17 4.98 5.04 6.37
N PRO A 18 5.79 3.98 6.19
CA PRO A 18 5.37 2.59 6.43
C PRO A 18 4.81 2.36 7.84
N ASN A 19 5.37 3.03 8.84
CA ASN A 19 5.02 2.86 10.26
C ASN A 19 3.57 3.23 10.56
N GLU A 20 3.01 4.13 9.77
CA GLU A 20 1.62 4.58 9.87
C GLU A 20 0.62 3.54 9.34
N PHE A 21 1.06 2.48 8.65
CA PHE A 21 0.15 1.57 7.94
C PHE A 21 -0.86 0.93 8.88
N LYS A 22 -0.38 0.34 9.97
CA LYS A 22 -1.22 -0.34 10.95
C LYS A 22 -2.29 0.58 11.52
N ASP A 23 -1.89 1.77 11.93
CA ASP A 23 -2.81 2.76 12.51
C ASP A 23 -3.77 3.32 11.45
N ALA A 24 -3.30 3.50 10.21
CA ALA A 24 -4.13 3.96 9.11
C ALA A 24 -5.24 2.97 8.76
N PHE A 25 -4.95 1.66 8.74
CA PHE A 25 -5.97 0.63 8.54
C PHE A 25 -6.98 0.59 9.68
N ILE A 26 -6.53 0.63 10.94
CA ILE A 26 -7.43 0.67 12.11
C ILE A 26 -8.35 1.91 12.05
N ASN A 27 -7.79 3.07 11.68
CA ASN A 27 -8.56 4.30 11.56
C ASN A 27 -9.55 4.22 10.38
N ALA A 28 -9.17 3.62 9.25
CA ALA A 28 -10.06 3.41 8.12
C ALA A 28 -11.25 2.53 8.50
N GLU A 29 -11.02 1.43 9.23
CA GLU A 29 -12.09 0.56 9.74
C GLU A 29 -13.06 1.29 10.67
N LYS A 30 -12.55 2.11 11.58
CA LYS A 30 -13.38 2.96 12.46
C LYS A 30 -14.24 3.94 11.65
N LEU A 31 -13.64 4.62 10.68
CA LEU A 31 -14.35 5.58 9.83
C LEU A 31 -15.42 4.90 8.96
N MET A 32 -15.15 3.70 8.45
CA MET A 32 -16.15 2.89 7.73
C MET A 32 -17.33 2.54 8.64
N GLN A 33 -17.07 2.08 9.86
CA GLN A 33 -18.11 1.71 10.82
C GLN A 33 -18.94 2.93 11.26
N GLU A 34 -18.30 4.06 11.54
CA GLU A 34 -18.98 5.26 12.04
C GLU A 34 -19.81 5.95 10.95
N HIS A 35 -19.24 6.14 9.77
CA HIS A 35 -19.83 7.01 8.75
C HIS A 35 -20.53 6.25 7.62
N GLN A 36 -20.29 4.94 7.48
CA GLN A 36 -20.91 4.10 6.45
C GLN A 36 -20.71 4.64 5.02
N VAL A 37 -19.55 5.26 4.76
CA VAL A 37 -19.11 5.77 3.45
C VAL A 37 -17.77 5.15 3.05
N PRO A 38 -17.39 5.16 1.76
CA PRO A 38 -16.07 4.69 1.34
C PRO A 38 -14.94 5.47 2.01
N VAL A 39 -13.86 4.77 2.35
CA VAL A 39 -12.65 5.37 2.92
C VAL A 39 -11.48 5.17 1.97
N VAL A 40 -10.83 6.26 1.57
CA VAL A 40 -9.66 6.25 0.68
C VAL A 40 -8.38 6.34 1.50
N LEU A 41 -7.48 5.37 1.36
CA LEU A 41 -6.11 5.44 1.87
C LEU A 41 -5.17 5.88 0.74
N GLU A 42 -4.56 7.06 0.87
CA GLU A 42 -3.57 7.60 -0.08
C GLU A 42 -2.16 7.40 0.49
N PHE A 43 -1.42 6.45 -0.07
CA PHE A 43 -0.01 6.21 0.26
C PHE A 43 0.90 7.09 -0.60
N ILE A 44 1.79 7.83 0.05
CA ILE A 44 2.81 8.62 -0.64
C ILE A 44 4.03 7.72 -0.84
N LEU A 45 4.21 7.26 -2.07
CA LEU A 45 5.35 6.43 -2.46
C LEU A 45 6.51 7.31 -2.95
N GLU A 46 7.65 6.66 -3.19
CA GLU A 46 8.75 7.28 -3.92
C GLU A 46 8.36 7.61 -5.36
N ARG A 47 9.16 8.47 -6.01
CA ARG A 47 8.83 8.97 -7.36
C ARG A 47 9.11 7.95 -8.46
N VAL A 48 10.07 7.06 -8.24
CA VAL A 48 10.57 6.10 -9.23
C VAL A 48 10.82 4.78 -8.52
N THR A 49 10.06 3.77 -8.91
CA THR A 49 10.25 2.36 -8.52
C THR A 49 10.04 1.54 -9.79
N ASN A 50 10.97 0.66 -10.14
CA ASN A 50 10.84 -0.14 -11.35
C ASN A 50 10.24 -1.52 -11.02
N ILE A 51 9.00 -1.72 -11.41
CA ILE A 51 8.34 -3.01 -11.23
C ILE A 51 8.87 -4.00 -12.26
N ALA A 52 9.16 -5.23 -11.81
CA ALA A 52 9.58 -6.34 -12.67
C ALA A 52 8.57 -6.57 -13.81
N MET A 53 9.05 -6.53 -15.05
CA MET A 53 8.22 -6.66 -16.25
C MET A 53 9.03 -7.24 -17.42
N GLY A 54 8.34 -7.85 -18.38
CA GLY A 54 8.92 -8.44 -19.59
C GLY A 54 7.91 -8.55 -20.72
N VAL A 55 8.39 -8.73 -21.95
CA VAL A 55 7.51 -8.91 -23.13
C VAL A 55 6.99 -10.34 -23.22
N GLU A 56 7.76 -11.31 -22.74
CA GLU A 56 7.45 -12.75 -22.74
C GLU A 56 7.70 -13.34 -21.35
N ILE A 57 7.07 -14.48 -21.06
CA ILE A 57 7.09 -15.11 -19.73
C ILE A 57 8.53 -15.51 -19.31
N ASP A 58 9.37 -15.93 -20.25
CA ASP A 58 10.76 -16.33 -20.02
C ASP A 58 11.75 -15.15 -20.09
N LYS A 59 11.26 -13.92 -20.27
CA LYS A 59 12.06 -12.69 -20.43
C LYS A 59 11.59 -11.57 -19.51
N VAL A 60 11.28 -11.90 -18.26
CA VAL A 60 11.03 -10.90 -17.21
C VAL A 60 12.35 -10.30 -16.77
N ASN A 61 12.42 -8.97 -16.72
CA ASN A 61 13.55 -8.26 -16.17
C ASN A 61 13.25 -7.84 -14.72
N GLU A 62 14.10 -8.29 -13.80
CA GLU A 62 14.07 -7.92 -12.39
C GLU A 62 14.97 -6.67 -12.22
N PHE A 63 14.40 -5.58 -11.72
CA PHE A 63 15.13 -4.31 -11.54
C PHE A 63 15.60 -4.08 -10.10
N GLU A 64 14.85 -4.61 -9.15
CA GLU A 64 15.16 -4.58 -7.73
C GLU A 64 15.76 -5.93 -7.29
N ASP A 65 16.38 -5.99 -6.11
CA ASP A 65 16.99 -7.21 -5.59
C ASP A 65 15.94 -8.33 -5.38
N ILE A 66 16.25 -9.51 -5.92
CA ILE A 66 15.41 -10.70 -5.71
C ILE A 66 15.72 -11.37 -4.37
N LEU A 67 14.67 -11.89 -3.76
CA LEU A 67 14.76 -12.71 -2.55
C LEU A 67 14.69 -14.19 -2.92
N ASP A 68 15.76 -14.93 -2.65
CA ASP A 68 15.78 -16.39 -2.70
C ASP A 68 15.71 -16.95 -1.27
N VAL A 69 14.52 -16.85 -0.69
CA VAL A 69 14.23 -17.29 0.69
C VAL A 69 13.38 -18.57 0.68
N PRO A 70 13.59 -19.49 1.65
CA PRO A 70 12.70 -20.62 1.85
C PRO A 70 11.23 -20.20 1.97
N LEU A 71 10.31 -20.97 1.38
CA LEU A 71 8.89 -20.65 1.33
C LEU A 71 8.26 -20.42 2.71
N GLU A 72 8.80 -21.07 3.74
CA GLU A 72 8.40 -20.93 5.13
C GLU A 72 8.59 -19.50 5.66
N GLN A 73 9.43 -18.69 5.03
CA GLN A 73 9.76 -17.31 5.42
C GLN A 73 8.92 -16.25 4.69
N VAL A 74 8.22 -16.61 3.62
CA VAL A 74 7.51 -15.67 2.71
C VAL A 74 6.29 -14.98 3.37
N ARG A 75 5.86 -15.42 4.55
CA ARG A 75 4.68 -14.85 5.26
C ARG A 75 5.00 -14.14 6.58
N GLN A 76 6.26 -13.98 6.95
CA GLN A 76 6.64 -13.10 8.07
C GLN A 76 7.10 -11.75 7.54
N VAL A 77 6.23 -11.06 6.79
CA VAL A 77 6.47 -9.64 6.53
C VAL A 77 6.05 -8.91 7.80
N GLU A 78 6.97 -8.80 8.75
CA GLU A 78 6.81 -7.83 9.83
C GLU A 78 6.76 -6.44 9.16
N PRO A 79 5.78 -5.59 9.53
CA PRO A 79 5.70 -4.26 8.97
C PRO A 79 7.04 -3.56 9.21
N ALA A 80 7.60 -2.96 8.14
CA ALA A 80 8.84 -2.19 8.25
C ALA A 80 8.71 -1.19 9.40
N GLU A 81 9.59 -1.33 10.40
CA GLU A 81 9.76 -0.40 11.52
C GLU A 81 10.12 1.02 11.08
#